data_AF-A0A527HBI5-F1
#
_entry.id   AF-A0A527HBI5-F1
#
_cell.length_a   1.000
_cell.length_b   1.000
_cell.length_c   1.000
_cell.angle_alpha   90.00
_cell.angle_beta   90.00
_cell.angle_gamma   90.00
#
_symmetry.space_group_name_H-M   'P 1'
#
loop_
_entity.id
_entity.type
_entity.pdbx_description
1 polymer ?
#
loop_
_entity_poly.entity_id
_entity_poly.type
_entity_poly.pdbx_seq_one_letter_code
_entity_poly.pdbx_strand_id
1 'polypeptide(L)' 'LMHKANRYGLASLCNLDQLPPKGAILIAAPLKIEHGTGSPIRALALVSKG' A
#
# COMPACT_ATOMS: atom_id res chain seq x y z
N LEU A 1 -11.62 -3.92 -12.96
CA LEU A 1 -10.39 -4.54 -13.52
C LEU A 1 -9.48 -5.11 -12.42
N MET A 2 -9.07 -4.32 -11.42
CA MET A 2 -8.20 -4.78 -10.31
C MET A 2 -8.80 -5.93 -9.47
N HIS A 3 -9.93 -5.71 -8.80
CA HIS A 3 -10.52 -6.72 -7.90
C HIS A 3 -11.03 -7.97 -8.63
N LYS A 4 -11.47 -7.84 -9.89
CA LYS A 4 -11.82 -8.99 -10.74
C LYS A 4 -10.63 -9.93 -10.98
N ALA A 5 -9.40 -9.41 -10.91
CA ALA A 5 -8.16 -10.18 -11.06
C ALA A 5 -7.48 -10.50 -9.72
N ASN A 6 -8.24 -10.43 -8.61
CA ASN A 6 -7.75 -10.65 -7.24
C ASN A 6 -6.53 -9.77 -6.86
N ARG A 7 -6.53 -8.52 -7.33
CA ARG A 7 -5.53 -7.51 -6.95
C ARG A 7 -6.10 -6.52 -5.93
N TYR A 8 -5.22 -5.95 -5.13
CA TYR A 8 -5.54 -4.98 -4.09
C TYR A 8 -5.49 -3.54 -4.62
N GLY A 9 -6.29 -2.66 -4.01
CA GLY A 9 -6.30 -1.22 -4.29
C GLY A 9 -5.86 -0.45 -3.05
N LEU A 10 -5.12 0.64 -3.26
CA LEU A 10 -4.76 1.61 -2.23
C LEU A 10 -5.24 2.99 -2.68
N ALA A 11 -5.76 3.78 -1.74
CA ALA A 11 -6.24 5.13 -1.98
C ALA A 11 -5.74 6.05 -0.86
N SER A 12 -5.79 7.37 -1.10
CA SER A 12 -5.44 8.40 -0.12
C SER A 12 -4.03 8.24 0.48
N LEU A 13 -3.06 7.79 -0.34
CA LEU A 13 -1.66 7.72 0.06
C LEU A 13 -1.06 9.13 0.15
N CYS A 14 -0.21 9.34 1.16
CA CYS A 14 0.52 10.59 1.36
C CYS A 14 2.01 10.40 1.08
N ASN A 15 2.74 11.51 0.88
CA ASN A 15 4.20 11.55 0.76
C ASN A 15 4.78 10.75 -0.41
N LEU A 16 4.00 10.56 -1.49
CA LEU A 16 4.48 9.83 -2.68
C LEU A 16 5.63 10.57 -3.38
N ASP A 17 5.71 11.88 -3.23
CA ASP A 17 6.81 12.74 -3.67
C ASP A 17 8.16 12.41 -3.00
N GLN A 18 8.14 11.73 -1.84
CA GLN A 18 9.34 11.30 -1.13
C GLN A 18 9.84 9.91 -1.58
N LEU A 19 9.14 9.25 -2.51
CA LEU A 19 9.50 7.93 -2.99
C LEU A 19 10.32 8.01 -4.29
N PRO A 20 11.38 7.20 -4.45
CA PRO A 20 12.01 7.05 -5.75
C PRO A 20 11.04 6.34 -6.73
N PRO A 21 11.15 6.58 -8.04
CA PRO A 21 10.30 5.89 -9.03
C PRO A 21 10.41 4.35 -9.00
N LYS A 22 11.55 3.82 -8.53
CA LYS A 22 11.82 2.38 -8.36
C LYS A 22 12.70 2.15 -7.14
N GLY A 23 12.67 0.92 -6.60
CA GLY A 23 13.60 0.46 -5.55
C GLY A 23 13.09 0.58 -4.12
N ALA A 24 12.01 1.34 -3.87
CA ALA A 24 11.34 1.34 -2.57
C ALA A 24 10.50 0.08 -2.35
N ILE A 25 10.34 -0.32 -1.08
CA ILE A 25 9.44 -1.42 -0.67
C ILE A 25 8.26 -0.82 0.07
N LEU A 26 7.03 -1.10 -0.41
CA LEU A 26 5.79 -0.65 0.21
C LEU A 26 5.21 -1.72 1.15
N ILE A 27 4.91 -1.32 2.39
CA ILE A 27 4.23 -2.14 3.39
C ILE A 27 2.79 -1.62 3.51
N ALA A 28 1.82 -2.44 3.11
CA ALA A 28 0.40 -2.12 3.10
C ALA A 28 -0.43 -3.24 3.74
N ALA A 29 -0.29 -3.41 5.05
CA ALA A 29 -0.95 -4.47 5.81
C ALA A 29 -2.36 -4.03 6.27
N PRO A 30 -3.44 -4.67 5.81
CA PRO A 30 -4.79 -4.41 6.29
C PRO A 30 -5.01 -4.95 7.71
N LEU A 31 -5.97 -4.38 8.43
CA LEU A 31 -6.52 -4.98 9.63
C LEU A 31 -7.17 -6.33 9.31
N LYS A 32 -7.06 -7.28 10.23
CA LYS A 32 -7.66 -8.62 10.10
C LYS A 32 -9.15 -8.60 10.46
N ILE A 33 -9.94 -7.93 9.65
CA ILE A 33 -11.40 -7.83 9.80
C ILE A 33 -12.03 -9.12 9.24
N GLU A 34 -12.84 -9.80 10.03
CA GLU A 34 -13.58 -10.98 9.60
C GLU A 34 -14.52 -10.63 8.43
N HIS A 35 -14.39 -11.36 7.30
CA HIS A 35 -15.09 -11.08 6.04
C HIS A 35 -14.93 -9.64 5.51
N GLY A 36 -13.88 -8.93 5.91
CA GLY A 36 -13.65 -7.54 5.50
C GLY A 36 -13.31 -7.40 4.01
N THR A 37 -13.84 -6.36 3.37
CA THR A 37 -13.53 -6.01 1.98
C THR A 37 -12.35 -5.03 1.84
N GLY A 38 -11.86 -4.50 2.97
CA GLY A 38 -10.79 -3.52 3.07
C GLY A 38 -10.64 -3.03 4.51
N SER A 39 -9.65 -2.17 4.77
CA SER A 39 -9.47 -1.51 6.07
C SER A 39 -8.61 -0.25 5.95
N PRO A 40 -8.71 0.69 6.91
CA PRO A 40 -7.67 1.69 7.09
C PRO A 40 -6.32 1.03 7.37
N ILE A 41 -5.24 1.62 6.87
CA ILE A 41 -3.88 1.10 7.06
C ILE A 41 -2.92 2.19 7.51
N ARG A 42 -1.82 1.76 8.12
CA ARG A 42 -0.60 2.57 8.20
C ARG A 42 0.34 2.14 7.08
N ALA A 43 0.21 2.77 5.91
CA ALA A 43 1.14 2.54 4.81
C ALA A 43 2.53 3.08 5.18
N LEU A 44 3.56 2.26 4.99
CA LEU A 44 4.96 2.62 5.21
C LEU A 44 5.77 2.26 3.97
N ALA A 45 6.80 3.04 3.67
CA ALA A 45 7.76 2.72 2.62
C ALA A 45 9.17 2.62 3.21
N LEU A 46 9.87 1.53 2.90
CA LEU A 46 11.30 1.43 3.14
C LEU A 46 12.03 1.97 1.91
N VAL A 47 12.86 2.99 2.13
CA VAL A 47 13.63 3.66 1.08
C VAL A 47 15.11 3.48 1.40
N SER A 48 15.88 2.93 0.48
CA SER A 48 17.34 2.86 0.63
C SER A 48 17.92 4.26 0.63
N LYS A 49 18.77 4.56 1.60
CA LYS A 49 19.65 5.72 1.48
C LYS A 49 20.82 5.32 0.58
N GLY A 50 21.06 6.10 -0.46
CA GLY A 50 22.29 6.03 -1.24
C GLY A 50 23.49 6.40 -0.38
#